data_AF-A0A3M2LAE4-F1
#
_entry.id   AF-A0A3M2LAE4-F1
#
_cell.length_a   1.000
_cell.length_b   1.000
_cell.length_c   1.000
_cell.angle_alpha   90.00
_cell.angle_beta   90.00
_cell.angle_gamma   90.00
#
_symmetry.space_group_name_H-M   'P 1'
#
loop_
_entity.id
_entity.type
_entity.pdbx_description
1 polymer ?
#
loop_
_entity_poly.entity_id
_entity_poly.type
_entity_poly.pdbx_seq_one_letter_code
_entity_poly.pdbx_strand_id
1 'polypeptide(L)' 'MDATTPCETQSVEIDHMMLHLECAVWWSPADSAYVAVDLHHAPFIHSDPRSAQAAIDGLESAVRAHLLSASRRAA' A
#
# COMPACT_ATOMS: atom_id res chain seq x y z
N MET A 1 -2.58 31.37 14.94
CA MET A 1 -3.09 30.90 13.63
C MET A 1 -2.04 29.93 13.13
N ASP A 2 -2.20 28.66 13.49
CA ASP A 2 -1.28 27.59 13.10
C ASP A 2 -1.45 27.33 11.61
N ALA A 3 -0.43 27.70 10.85
CA ALA A 3 -0.28 27.26 9.47
C ALA A 3 0.21 25.81 9.52
N THR A 4 -0.70 24.87 9.74
CA THR A 4 -0.41 23.46 9.48
C THR A 4 -0.10 23.36 8.00
N THR A 5 1.17 23.10 7.71
CA THR A 5 1.73 23.06 6.38
C THR A 5 0.96 22.00 5.57
N PRO A 6 0.48 22.28 4.34
CA PRO A 6 -0.28 21.30 3.55
C PRO A 6 0.45 19.96 3.33
N CYS A 7 1.78 19.96 3.46
CA CYS A 7 2.62 18.77 3.40
C CYS A 7 2.44 17.82 4.61
N GLU A 8 2.17 18.36 5.80
CA GLU A 8 1.98 17.56 7.03
C GLU A 8 0.60 16.91 7.06
N THR A 9 -0.45 17.62 6.65
CA THR A 9 -1.81 17.08 6.60
C THR A 9 -1.94 15.90 5.64
N GLN A 10 -1.31 15.97 4.47
CA GLN A 10 -1.32 14.88 3.49
C GLN A 10 -0.58 13.63 3.98
N SER A 11 0.50 13.80 4.74
CA SER A 11 1.26 12.68 5.30
C SER A 11 0.44 11.95 6.36
N VAL A 12 -0.29 12.68 7.21
CA VAL A 12 -1.17 12.12 8.24
C VAL A 12 -2.35 11.34 7.63
N GLU A 13 -2.96 11.86 6.55
CA GLU A 13 -4.04 11.15 5.86
C GLU A 13 -3.57 9.83 5.24
N ILE A 14 -2.39 9.83 4.60
CA ILE A 14 -1.82 8.61 4.00
C ILE A 14 -1.49 7.59 5.08
N ASP A 15 -0.86 8.00 6.17
CA ASP A 15 -0.55 7.09 7.28
C ASP A 15 -1.83 6.53 7.93
N HIS A 16 -2.89 7.34 8.04
CA HIS A 16 -4.19 6.87 8.53
C HIS A 16 -4.83 5.85 7.56
N MET A 17 -4.72 6.05 6.25
CA MET A 17 -5.19 5.06 5.26
C MET A 17 -4.38 3.77 5.31
N MET A 18 -3.05 3.85 5.51
CA MET A 18 -2.18 2.68 5.65
C MET A 18 -2.53 1.85 6.90
N LEU A 19 -3.01 2.46 7.99
CA LEU A 19 -3.47 1.73 9.19
C LEU A 19 -4.70 0.84 8.91
N HIS A 20 -5.44 1.11 7.83
CA HIS A 20 -6.60 0.34 7.42
C HIS A 20 -6.30 -0.64 6.28
N LEU A 21 -5.04 -0.82 5.91
CA LEU A 21 -4.64 -1.81 4.91
C LEU A 21 -4.84 -3.21 5.49
N GLU A 22 -5.78 -3.96 4.90
CA GLU A 22 -5.98 -5.37 5.22
C GLU A 22 -5.43 -6.21 4.07
N CYS A 23 -4.45 -7.05 4.37
CA CYS A 23 -3.71 -7.82 3.38
C CYS A 23 -3.95 -9.32 3.59
N ALA A 24 -4.31 -10.02 2.51
CA ALA A 24 -4.23 -11.48 2.45
C ALA A 24 -2.94 -11.90 1.75
N VAL A 25 -2.26 -12.91 2.29
CA VAL A 25 -1.05 -13.49 1.68
C VAL A 25 -1.15 -15.01 1.58
N TRP A 26 -0.80 -15.56 0.42
CA TRP A 26 -0.77 -17.00 0.20
C TRP A 26 0.35 -17.40 -0.77
N TRP A 27 0.74 -18.67 -0.73
CA TRP A 27 1.64 -19.23 -1.74
C TRP A 27 0.85 -19.63 -2.99
N SER A 28 1.27 -19.16 -4.18
CA SER A 28 0.75 -19.56 -5.48
C SER A 28 1.71 -20.57 -6.14
N PRO A 29 1.32 -21.85 -6.27
CA PRO A 29 2.14 -22.82 -6.98
C PRO A 29 2.29 -22.51 -8.48
N ALA A 30 1.30 -21.85 -9.09
CA ALA A 30 1.34 -21.48 -10.50
C ALA A 30 2.41 -20.42 -10.77
N ASP A 31 2.56 -19.46 -9.86
CA ASP A 31 3.52 -18.35 -9.99
C ASP A 31 4.86 -18.67 -9.31
N SER A 32 4.95 -19.79 -8.58
CA SER A 32 6.07 -20.14 -7.71
C SER A 32 6.47 -18.97 -6.78
N ALA A 33 5.46 -18.31 -6.21
CA ALA A 33 5.65 -17.10 -5.41
C ALA A 33 4.60 -16.92 -4.31
N TYR A 34 4.96 -16.14 -3.28
CA TYR A 34 3.99 -15.60 -2.33
C TYR A 34 3.28 -14.43 -2.97
N VAL A 35 1.95 -14.40 -2.89
CA VAL A 35 1.09 -13.35 -3.44
C VAL A 35 0.41 -12.64 -2.28
N ALA A 36 0.61 -11.33 -2.20
CA ALA A 36 -0.03 -10.43 -1.25
C ALA A 36 -1.06 -9.55 -1.98
N VAL A 37 -2.25 -9.41 -1.42
CA VAL A 37 -3.37 -8.66 -2.02
C VAL A 37 -4.08 -7.79 -0.99
N ASP A 38 -4.38 -6.54 -1.37
CA ASP A 38 -5.23 -5.64 -0.58
C ASP A 38 -6.70 -6.06 -0.70
N LEU A 39 -7.38 -6.21 0.43
CA LEU A 39 -8.78 -6.63 0.50
C LEU A 39 -9.77 -5.48 0.34
N HIS A 40 -9.34 -4.23 0.58
CA HIS A 40 -10.24 -3.06 0.65
C HIS A 40 -10.06 -2.08 -0.50
N HIS A 41 -8.82 -1.84 -0.93
CA HIS A 41 -8.56 -0.89 -2.01
C HIS A 41 -8.24 -1.64 -3.31
N ALA A 42 -8.63 -1.03 -4.44
CA ALA A 42 -8.51 -1.53 -5.82
C ALA A 42 -7.26 -2.42 -6.05
N PRO A 43 -7.30 -3.40 -6.97
CA PRO A 43 -6.58 -4.69 -6.86
C PRO A 43 -5.06 -4.56 -6.82
N PHE A 44 -4.51 -4.11 -5.69
CA PHE A 44 -3.09 -4.12 -5.46
C PHE A 44 -2.71 -5.56 -5.18
N ILE A 45 -1.88 -6.09 -6.08
CA ILE A 45 -1.36 -7.45 -6.01
C ILE A 45 0.15 -7.31 -6.13
N HIS A 46 0.88 -7.93 -5.20
CA HIS A 46 2.31 -8.06 -5.30
C HIS A 46 2.73 -9.50 -5.07
N SER A 47 3.72 -9.97 -5.83
CA SER A 47 4.23 -11.34 -5.71
C SER A 47 5.73 -11.35 -5.52
N ASP A 48 6.21 -12.12 -4.54
CA ASP A 48 7.63 -12.32 -4.31
C ASP A 48 7.96 -13.82 -4.08
N PRO A 49 8.93 -14.40 -4.80
CA PRO A 49 9.28 -15.82 -4.65
C PRO A 49 10.09 -16.11 -3.39
N ARG A 50 10.66 -15.09 -2.74
CA ARG A 50 11.60 -15.25 -1.62
C ARG A 50 10.88 -15.42 -0.29
N SER A 51 9.86 -14.61 -0.01
CA SER A 51 9.11 -14.67 1.26
C SER A 51 7.75 -13.98 1.21
N ALA A 52 6.85 -14.40 2.10
CA ALA A 52 5.58 -13.72 2.34
C ALA A 52 5.77 -12.26 2.77
N GLN A 53 6.78 -11.98 3.60
CA GLN A 53 7.07 -10.61 4.05
C GLN A 53 7.47 -9.71 2.88
N ALA A 54 8.30 -10.18 1.95
CA ALA A 54 8.68 -9.40 0.79
C ALA A 54 7.48 -9.09 -0.13
N ALA A 55 6.53 -10.03 -0.22
CA ALA A 55 5.27 -9.81 -0.94
C ALA A 55 4.43 -8.71 -0.26
N ILE A 56 4.31 -8.73 1.07
CA ILE A 56 3.60 -7.71 1.86
C ILE A 56 4.28 -6.33 1.73
N ASP A 57 5.60 -6.25 1.93
CA ASP A 57 6.35 -4.99 1.85
C ASP A 57 6.19 -4.32 0.48
N GLY A 58 6.21 -5.12 -0.59
CA GLY A 58 6.00 -4.62 -1.95
C GLY A 58 4.56 -4.17 -2.19
N LEU A 59 3.56 -4.86 -1.61
CA LEU A 59 2.16 -4.43 -1.62
C LEU A 59 2.01 -3.08 -0.92
N GLU A 60 2.53 -2.93 0.30
CA GLU A 60 2.49 -1.69 1.08
C GLU A 60 3.13 -0.53 0.33
N SER A 61 4.29 -0.77 -0.30
CA SER A 61 4.98 0.23 -1.10
C SER A 61 4.16 0.67 -2.31
N ALA A 62 3.50 -0.27 -3.00
CA ALA A 62 2.63 0.03 -4.14
C ALA A 62 1.40 0.85 -3.73
N VAL A 63 0.74 0.49 -2.62
CA VAL A 63 -0.39 1.24 -2.07
C VAL A 63 0.05 2.65 -1.67
N ARG A 64 1.16 2.79 -0.92
CA ARG A 64 1.70 4.10 -0.52
C ARG A 64 2.01 4.98 -1.72
N ALA A 65 2.65 4.43 -2.75
CA ALA A 65 2.95 5.15 -3.98
C ALA A 65 1.66 5.59 -4.71
N HIS A 66 0.64 4.74 -4.73
CA HIS A 66 -0.66 5.08 -5.31
C HIS A 66 -1.31 6.24 -4.57
N LEU A 67 -1.41 6.18 -3.24
CA LEU A 67 -2.00 7.22 -2.40
C LEU A 67 -1.28 8.56 -2.58
N LEU A 68 0.05 8.55 -2.58
CA LEU A 68 0.87 9.75 -2.87
C LEU A 68 0.64 10.31 -4.28
N SER A 69 0.37 9.46 -5.26
CA SER A 69 0.09 9.89 -6.64
C SER A 69 -1.33 10.44 -6.81
N ALA A 70 -2.31 9.87 -6.10
CA ALA A 70 -3.69 10.32 -6.12
C ALA A 70 -3.84 11.69 -5.47
N SER A 71 -3.18 11.89 -4.31
CA SER A 71 -3.13 13.19 -3.63
C SER A 71 -2.53 14.29 -4.51
N ARG A 72 -1.42 14.00 -5.21
CA ARG A 72 -0.79 14.95 -6.15
C ARG A 72 -1.67 15.38 -7.34
N ARG A 73 -2.67 14.59 -7.73
CA ARG A 73 -3.61 14.97 -8.80
C ARG A 73 -4.80 15.78 -8.29
N ALA A 74 -5.08 15.72 -7.00
CA ALA A 74 -6.21 16.39 -6.37
C ALA A 74 -5.87 17.80 -5.83
N ALA A 75 -4.57 18.13 -5.71
CA ALA A 75 -4.03 19.42 -5.31
C ALA A 75 -3.71 20.31 -6.52
#